data_AF-A0A7K2ZAE9-F1
#
_entry.id   AF-A0A7K2ZAE9-F1
#
_cell.length_a   1.000
_cell.length_b   1.000
_cell.length_c   1.000
_cell.angle_alpha   90.00
_cell.angle_beta   90.00
_cell.angle_gamma   90.00
#
_symmetry.space_group_name_H-M   'P 1'
#
loop_
_entity.id
_entity.type
_entity.pdbx_description
1 polymer ?
#
loop_
_entity_poly.entity_id
_entity_poly.type
_entity_poly.pdbx_seq_one_letter_code
_entity_poly.pdbx_strand_id
1 'polypeptide(L)' 'GALAGAYLRATGRKRRVLPVRLAGKAYAGFRSGGHLSPEHAVGTVTFEEFLARHHRRAG' A
#
# COMPACT_ATOMS: atom_id res chain seq x y z
N GLY A 1 2.05 -8.84 2.05
CA GLY A 1 1.30 -9.53 0.98
C GLY A 1 -0.14 -9.08 0.87
N ALA A 2 -0.87 -9.02 2.00
CA ALA A 2 -2.29 -8.69 2.05
C ALA A 2 -2.68 -7.39 1.31
N LEU A 3 -2.03 -6.25 1.63
CA LEU A 3 -2.32 -4.95 1.01
C LEU A 3 -2.06 -4.92 -0.51
N ALA A 4 -0.90 -5.43 -0.95
CA ALA A 4 -0.58 -5.51 -2.37
C ALA A 4 -1.60 -6.38 -3.13
N GLY A 5 -2.02 -7.51 -2.54
CA GLY A 5 -3.07 -8.35 -3.09
C GLY A 5 -4.43 -7.63 -3.16
N ALA A 6 -4.80 -6.89 -2.11
CA ALA A 6 -6.03 -6.09 -2.10
C ALA A 6 -6.05 -5.04 -3.21
N TYR A 7 -4.95 -4.32 -3.40
CA TYR A 7 -4.81 -3.35 -4.49
C TYR A 7 -4.91 -4.00 -5.88
N LEU A 8 -4.21 -5.12 -6.11
CA LEU A 8 -4.26 -5.84 -7.38
C LEU A 8 -5.70 -6.32 -7.71
N ARG A 9 -6.42 -6.83 -6.71
CA ARG A 9 -7.84 -7.21 -6.87
C ARG A 9 -8.73 -6.01 -7.17
N ALA A 10 -8.60 -4.94 -6.38
CA ALA A 10 -9.41 -3.73 -6.56
C ALA A 10 -9.18 -3.09 -7.93
N THR A 11 -7.95 -3.11 -8.42
CA THR A 11 -7.57 -2.54 -9.73
C THR A 11 -7.72 -3.49 -10.91
N GLY A 12 -8.16 -4.75 -10.70
CA GLY A 12 -8.28 -5.76 -11.77
C GLY A 12 -6.95 -6.22 -12.38
N ARG A 13 -5.82 -5.97 -11.72
CA ARG A 13 -4.48 -6.24 -12.25
C ARG A 13 -3.99 -7.65 -11.86
N LYS A 14 -3.53 -8.42 -12.85
CA LYS A 14 -2.91 -9.74 -12.63
C LYS A 14 -1.38 -9.62 -12.57
N ARG A 15 -0.80 -9.49 -11.37
CA ARG A 15 0.66 -9.43 -11.12
C ARG A 15 1.07 -10.31 -9.94
N ARG A 16 2.31 -10.84 -9.94
CA ARG A 16 2.87 -11.61 -8.82
C ARG A 16 3.35 -10.65 -7.71
N VAL A 17 3.09 -11.03 -6.45
CA VAL A 17 3.64 -10.33 -5.27
C VAL A 17 4.83 -11.14 -4.77
N LEU A 18 6.04 -10.59 -4.91
CA LEU A 18 7.28 -11.26 -4.53
C LEU A 18 7.95 -10.54 -3.36
N PRO A 19 8.52 -11.27 -2.39
CA PRO A 19 9.38 -10.66 -1.38
C PRO A 19 10.68 -10.19 -2.03
N VAL A 20 11.02 -8.91 -1.85
CA VAL A 20 12.27 -8.34 -2.36
C VAL A 20 13.04 -7.68 -1.21
N ARG A 21 14.36 -7.87 -1.19
CA ARG A 21 15.24 -7.15 -0.27
C ARG A 21 15.62 -5.82 -0.89
N LEU A 22 15.17 -4.73 -0.27
CA LEU A 22 15.46 -3.38 -0.75
C LEU A 22 16.66 -2.82 0.02
N ALA A 23 17.58 -2.21 -0.70
CA ALA A 23 18.87 -1.73 -0.20
C ALA A 23 19.04 -0.21 -0.45
N GLY A 24 20.02 0.39 0.23
CA GLY A 24 20.37 1.80 0.06
C GLY A 24 19.73 2.75 1.07
N LYS A 25 20.25 3.98 1.11
CA LYS A 25 19.89 5.03 2.09
C LYS A 25 18.41 5.37 2.07
N ALA A 26 17.80 5.45 0.88
CA ALA A 26 16.38 5.72 0.74
C ALA A 26 15.53 4.65 1.47
N TYR A 27 15.80 3.37 1.23
CA TYR A 27 15.04 2.29 1.89
C TYR A 27 15.36 2.16 3.38
N ALA A 28 16.58 2.53 3.81
CA ALA A 28 16.87 2.69 5.23
C ALA A 28 15.98 3.76 5.87
N GLY A 29 15.79 4.90 5.23
CA GLY A 29 14.89 5.97 5.68
C GLY A 29 13.41 5.55 5.71
N PHE A 30 12.94 4.80 4.72
CA PHE A 30 11.59 4.22 4.75
C PHE A 30 11.41 3.27 5.95
N ARG A 31 12.40 2.41 6.21
CA ARG A 31 12.35 1.49 7.36
C ARG A 31 12.41 2.20 8.71
N SER A 32 13.10 3.33 8.80
CA SER A 32 13.11 4.17 10.00
C SER A 32 11.87 5.05 10.13
N GLY A 33 10.89 4.94 9.23
CA GLY A 33 9.64 5.71 9.29
C GLY A 33 9.73 7.13 8.73
N GLY A 34 10.77 7.48 7.95
CA GLY A 34 10.92 8.82 7.37
C GLY A 34 9.82 9.23 6.37
N HIS A 35 8.95 8.30 5.98
CA HIS A 35 7.75 8.54 5.16
C HIS A 35 6.46 8.70 6.00
N LEU A 36 6.54 8.57 7.32
CA LEU A 36 5.41 8.71 8.23
C LEU A 36 5.22 10.18 8.61
N SER A 37 3.99 10.53 8.95
CA SER A 37 3.61 11.83 9.50
C SER A 37 4.06 11.88 10.99
N PRO A 38 4.90 12.87 11.40
CA PRO A 38 5.37 12.97 12.78
C PRO A 38 4.23 13.11 13.80
N GLU A 39 3.14 13.77 13.42
CA GLU A 39 1.94 13.95 14.24
C GLU A 39 1.04 12.71 14.29
N HIS A 40 1.42 11.63 13.61
CA HIS A 40 0.65 10.40 13.50
C HIS A 40 -0.79 10.64 13.04
N ALA A 41 -0.95 11.50 12.02
CA ALA A 41 -2.25 11.81 11.43
C ALA A 41 -2.80 10.61 10.66
N VAL A 42 -3.50 9.71 11.36
CA VAL A 42 -4.18 8.55 10.78
C VAL A 42 -5.60 8.92 10.33
N GLY A 43 -6.04 8.33 9.21
CA GLY A 43 -7.42 8.44 8.76
C GLY A 43 -8.37 7.49 9.51
N THR A 44 -9.67 7.68 9.33
CA THR A 44 -10.73 6.89 10.01
C THR A 44 -11.19 5.66 9.22
N VAL A 45 -10.70 5.48 8.00
CA VAL A 45 -11.09 4.37 7.12
C VAL A 45 -9.95 3.40 6.91
N THR A 46 -10.29 2.15 6.70
CA THR A 46 -9.37 1.09 6.34
C THR A 46 -8.89 1.24 4.89
N PHE A 47 -7.82 0.54 4.55
CA PHE A 47 -7.29 0.51 3.20
C PHE A 47 -8.29 -0.11 2.22
N GLU A 48 -9.00 -1.16 2.62
CA GLU A 48 -10.00 -1.85 1.82
C GLU A 48 -11.22 -0.96 1.53
N GLU A 49 -11.70 -0.20 2.52
CA GLU A 49 -12.79 0.78 2.32
C GLU A 49 -12.38 1.89 1.36
N PHE A 50 -11.14 2.39 1.48
CA PHE A 50 -10.58 3.32 0.50
C PHE A 50 -10.58 2.71 -0.91
N LEU A 51 -10.07 1.48 -1.08
CA LEU A 51 -10.04 0.80 -2.37
C LEU A 51 -11.45 0.60 -2.95
N ALA A 52 -12.44 0.22 -2.13
CA ALA A 52 -13.81 0.04 -2.57
C ALA A 52 -14.44 1.35 -3.09
N ARG A 53 -14.11 2.49 -2.47
CA ARG A 53 -14.57 3.81 -2.89
C ARG A 53 -13.94 4.26 -4.22
N HIS A 54 -12.65 3.97 -4.42
CA HIS A 54 -11.87 4.54 -5.53
C HIS A 54 -11.64 3.59 -6.71
N HIS A 55 -11.83 2.29 -6.53
CA HIS A 55 -11.64 1.27 -7.55
C HIS A 55 -12.86 0.35 -7.66
N ARG A 56 -14.07 0.93 -7.73
CA ARG A 56 -15.24 0.19 -8.21
C ARG A 56 -14.88 -0.43 -9.55
N ARG A 57 -15.13 -1.75 -9.70
CA ARG A 57 -14.91 -2.51 -10.94
C ARG A 57 -15.25 -1.64 -12.14
N ALA A 58 -14.24 -1.22 -12.90
CA ALA A 58 -14.47 -1.10 -14.33
C ALA A 58 -14.93 -2.49 -14.77
N GLY A 59 -16.13 -2.57 -15.31
CA GLY A 59 -16.67 -3.81 -15.88
C GLY A 59 -15.69 -4.41 -16.89
#